data_AF-A0A0L7KU48-F1
#
_entry.id   AF-A0A0L7KU48-F1
#
_cell.length_a   1.000
_cell.length_b   1.000
_cell.length_c   1.000
_cell.angle_alpha   90.00
_cell.angle_beta   90.00
_cell.angle_gamma   90.00
#
_symmetry.space_group_name_H-M   'P 1'
#
loop_
_entity.id
_entity.type
_entity.pdbx_description
1 polymer ?
#
loop_
_entity_poly.entity_id
_entity_poly.type
_entity_poly.pdbx_seq_one_letter_code
_entity_poly.pdbx_strand_id
1 'polypeptide(L)'
;MSSSEDSDNSIAEEEHDDERQAIRSQLSTLSFEELQKLKEKVGAKVYKEALFGTTKKNERKVFKRENKNRPREMTAKKQVPMVVKLPSLKETTDPDKQIKLRRLMQRLNDQHKEGRKQYEELKKEGTGRVQRHLKRRQQKIKKKSFRAPSGPE
;
A
#
# COMPACT_ATOMS: atom_id res chain seq x y z
N MET A 1 -17.71 -21.15 -39.35
CA MET A 1 -16.26 -20.99 -39.56
C MET A 1 -15.62 -20.81 -38.20
N SER A 2 -14.81 -21.78 -37.80
CA SER A 2 -14.07 -21.84 -36.53
C SER A 2 -12.90 -20.84 -36.57
N SER A 3 -12.64 -20.12 -35.47
CA SER A 3 -11.41 -19.34 -35.31
C SER A 3 -10.75 -19.78 -34.00
N SER A 4 -10.04 -20.89 -34.09
CA SER A 4 -9.11 -21.41 -33.08
C SER A 4 -7.77 -20.72 -33.24
N GLU A 5 -7.57 -19.56 -32.63
CA GLU A 5 -6.24 -18.90 -32.55
C GLU A 5 -6.11 -18.08 -31.25
N ASP A 6 -6.15 -18.76 -30.10
CA ASP A 6 -5.72 -18.22 -28.79
C ASP A 6 -4.76 -19.23 -28.12
N SER A 7 -3.88 -19.86 -28.93
CA SER A 7 -2.94 -20.90 -28.50
C SER A 7 -1.49 -20.50 -28.76
N ASP A 8 -1.12 -19.25 -28.45
CA ASP A 8 0.26 -18.78 -28.64
C ASP A 8 0.69 -17.75 -27.59
N ASN A 9 0.56 -18.08 -26.28
CA ASN A 9 1.14 -17.24 -25.22
C ASN A 9 1.43 -17.97 -23.88
N SER A 10 1.57 -19.29 -23.84
CA SER A 10 2.00 -19.98 -22.60
C SER A 10 3.52 -20.15 -22.50
N ILE A 11 4.28 -19.90 -23.57
CA ILE A 11 5.68 -20.35 -23.69
C ILE A 11 6.71 -19.38 -23.10
N ALA A 12 6.34 -18.12 -22.80
CA ALA A 12 7.26 -17.10 -22.26
C ALA A 12 7.11 -16.86 -20.75
N GLU A 13 6.19 -17.55 -20.06
CA GLU A 13 5.97 -17.40 -18.62
C GLU A 13 6.65 -18.51 -17.81
N GLU A 14 7.08 -19.61 -18.45
CA GLU A 14 7.68 -20.76 -17.75
C GLU A 14 9.15 -20.54 -17.35
N GLU A 15 9.96 -19.82 -18.15
CA GLU A 15 11.41 -19.67 -17.84
C GLU A 15 11.72 -18.84 -16.58
N HIS A 16 10.81 -17.96 -16.14
CA HIS A 16 11.02 -17.14 -14.95
C HIS A 16 10.37 -17.70 -13.68
N ASP A 17 9.64 -18.81 -13.77
CA ASP A 17 8.97 -19.40 -12.61
C ASP A 17 9.96 -20.07 -11.65
N ASP A 18 11.04 -20.65 -12.15
CA ASP A 18 12.10 -21.25 -11.32
C ASP A 18 12.85 -20.19 -10.49
N GLU A 19 13.23 -19.08 -11.13
CA GLU A 19 13.88 -17.93 -10.46
C GLU A 19 12.95 -17.30 -9.42
N ARG A 20 11.66 -17.17 -9.75
CA ARG A 20 10.62 -16.71 -8.82
C ARG A 20 10.50 -17.60 -7.59
N GLN A 21 10.47 -18.91 -7.78
CA GLN A 21 10.36 -19.86 -6.69
C GLN A 21 11.59 -19.81 -5.79
N ALA A 22 12.80 -19.66 -6.37
CA ALA A 22 14.03 -19.45 -5.62
C ALA A 22 14.01 -18.14 -4.81
N ILE A 23 13.53 -17.04 -5.39
CA ILE A 23 13.34 -15.77 -4.66
C ILE A 23 12.33 -15.94 -3.52
N ARG A 24 11.23 -16.66 -3.75
CA ARG A 24 10.20 -16.89 -2.74
C ARG A 24 10.71 -17.74 -1.59
N SER A 25 11.51 -18.78 -1.86
CA SER A 25 12.14 -19.58 -0.81
C SER A 25 13.13 -18.74 0.00
N GLN A 26 13.94 -17.90 -0.63
CA GLN A 26 14.86 -16.99 0.06
C GLN A 26 14.11 -16.00 0.96
N LEU A 27 13.07 -15.33 0.44
CA LEU A 27 12.28 -14.37 1.21
C LEU A 27 11.54 -15.01 2.38
N SER A 28 11.16 -16.29 2.28
CA SER A 28 10.51 -17.02 3.37
C SER A 28 11.43 -17.25 4.58
N THR A 29 12.76 -17.18 4.40
CA THR A 29 13.72 -17.33 5.49
C THR A 29 13.96 -16.04 6.27
N LEU A 30 13.64 -14.89 5.67
CA LEU A 30 13.88 -13.58 6.27
C LEU A 30 12.80 -13.21 7.29
N SER A 31 13.19 -12.43 8.29
CA SER A 31 12.25 -11.90 9.28
C SER A 31 11.35 -10.82 8.69
N PHE A 32 10.20 -10.57 9.33
CA PHE A 32 9.26 -9.54 8.87
C PHE A 32 9.88 -8.14 8.79
N GLU A 33 10.76 -7.80 9.74
CA GLU A 33 11.46 -6.51 9.76
C GLU A 33 12.37 -6.35 8.52
N GLU A 34 13.06 -7.42 8.14
CA GLU A 34 13.93 -7.43 6.96
C GLU A 34 13.13 -7.34 5.67
N LEU A 35 11.99 -8.05 5.57
CA LEU A 35 11.08 -7.94 4.43
C LEU A 35 10.53 -6.52 4.27
N GLN A 36 10.18 -5.86 5.37
CA GLN A 36 9.68 -4.49 5.35
C GLN A 36 10.79 -3.51 4.93
N LYS A 37 12.00 -3.63 5.48
CA LYS A 37 13.16 -2.83 5.05
C LYS A 37 13.52 -3.06 3.59
N LEU A 38 13.44 -4.30 3.11
CA LEU A 38 13.69 -4.64 1.70
C LEU A 38 12.64 -3.99 0.79
N LYS A 39 11.36 -4.08 1.17
CA LYS A 39 10.26 -3.46 0.44
C LYS A 39 10.37 -1.93 0.40
N GLU A 40 10.87 -1.30 1.46
CA GLU A 40 11.12 0.16 1.49
C GLU A 40 12.32 0.56 0.61
N LYS A 41 13.39 -0.25 0.58
CA LYS A 41 14.59 -0.01 -0.24
C LYS A 41 14.34 -0.22 -1.73
N VAL A 42 13.74 -1.35 -2.10
CA VAL A 42 13.50 -1.76 -3.49
C VAL A 42 12.22 -1.12 -4.05
N GLY A 43 11.28 -0.78 -3.17
CA GLY A 43 9.99 -0.21 -3.50
C GLY A 43 8.90 -1.26 -3.69
N ALA A 44 7.66 -0.90 -3.31
CA ALA A 44 6.53 -1.82 -3.27
C ALA A 44 6.12 -2.37 -4.65
N LYS A 45 6.40 -1.64 -5.74
CA LYS A 45 6.05 -2.05 -7.10
C LYS A 45 6.99 -3.16 -7.60
N VAL A 46 8.29 -2.90 -7.55
CA VAL A 46 9.34 -3.85 -7.98
C VAL A 46 9.32 -5.11 -7.11
N TYR A 47 9.14 -4.96 -5.79
CA TYR A 47 9.01 -6.12 -4.88
C TYR A 47 7.82 -7.02 -5.25
N LYS A 48 6.67 -6.43 -5.56
CA LYS A 48 5.49 -7.20 -6.00
C LYS A 48 5.69 -7.83 -7.37
N GLU A 49 6.39 -7.15 -8.28
CA GLU A 49 6.70 -7.67 -9.61
C GLU A 49 7.64 -8.88 -9.53
N ALA A 50 8.67 -8.82 -8.69
CA ALA A 50 9.54 -9.97 -8.42
C ALA A 50 8.77 -11.16 -7.81
N LEU A 51 7.74 -10.90 -6.98
CA LEU A 51 6.96 -11.94 -6.29
C LEU A 51 5.74 -12.48 -7.04
N PHE A 52 5.03 -11.64 -7.78
CA PHE A 52 3.80 -12.00 -8.53
C PHE A 52 3.88 -11.83 -10.05
N GLY A 53 4.92 -11.19 -10.56
CA GLY A 53 5.20 -11.03 -11.98
C GLY A 53 4.74 -9.66 -12.45
N THR A 54 5.08 -9.32 -13.68
CA THR A 54 4.46 -8.19 -14.36
C THR A 54 3.03 -8.56 -14.68
N THR A 55 2.06 -7.85 -14.11
CA THR A 55 0.69 -7.94 -14.60
C THR A 55 0.66 -7.39 -16.02
N LYS A 56 0.07 -8.16 -16.96
CA LYS A 56 -0.04 -7.76 -18.37
C LYS A 56 -0.66 -6.37 -18.42
N LYS A 57 0.11 -5.40 -18.91
CA LYS A 57 -0.44 -4.06 -19.18
C LYS A 57 -1.43 -4.27 -20.31
N ASN A 58 -2.70 -3.99 -20.07
CA ASN A 58 -3.70 -3.94 -21.13
C ASN A 58 -3.24 -2.89 -22.14
N GLU A 59 -2.65 -3.35 -23.24
CA GLU A 59 -2.29 -2.47 -24.34
C GLU A 59 -3.54 -1.75 -24.80
N ARG A 60 -3.42 -0.45 -25.05
CA ARG A 60 -4.55 0.33 -25.55
C ARG A 60 -4.86 -0.18 -26.95
N LYS A 61 -5.83 -1.09 -27.07
CA LYS A 61 -6.29 -1.62 -28.36
C LYS A 61 -6.73 -0.44 -29.23
N VAL A 62 -5.91 -0.14 -30.25
CA VAL A 62 -6.23 0.89 -31.24
C VAL A 62 -7.22 0.28 -32.22
N PHE A 63 -8.52 0.42 -31.91
CA PHE A 63 -9.58 -0.07 -32.77
C PHE A 63 -9.58 0.66 -34.11
N LYS A 64 -9.40 -0.08 -35.21
CA LYS A 64 -9.59 0.42 -36.57
C LYS A 64 -11.08 0.70 -36.80
N ARG A 65 -11.39 1.65 -37.69
CA ARG A 65 -12.76 1.91 -38.12
C ARG A 65 -13.13 0.87 -39.19
N GLU A 66 -14.26 0.18 -39.03
CA GLU A 66 -14.85 -0.65 -40.09
C GLU A 66 -15.33 0.22 -41.26
N ASN A 67 -15.92 1.38 -40.97
CA ASN A 67 -16.40 2.35 -41.95
C ASN A 67 -15.85 3.77 -41.64
N LYS A 68 -15.41 4.47 -42.68
CA LYS A 68 -14.78 5.80 -42.59
C LYS A 68 -15.80 6.89 -42.18
N ASN A 69 -17.08 6.65 -42.44
CA ASN A 69 -18.19 7.56 -42.09
C ASN A 69 -18.79 7.28 -40.70
N ARG A 70 -18.24 6.32 -39.93
CA ARG A 70 -18.65 6.07 -38.54
C ARG A 70 -17.77 6.89 -37.58
N PRO A 71 -18.34 7.82 -36.80
CA PRO A 71 -17.53 8.70 -35.96
C PRO A 71 -16.77 7.93 -34.88
N ARG A 72 -15.56 8.41 -34.53
CA ARG A 72 -14.70 7.90 -33.43
C ARG A 72 -15.23 8.40 -32.07
N GLU A 73 -16.54 8.43 -31.88
CA GLU A 73 -17.19 9.18 -30.82
C GLU A 73 -16.56 8.91 -29.45
N MET A 74 -15.87 9.92 -28.92
CA MET A 74 -15.42 9.95 -27.52
C MET A 74 -16.62 9.84 -26.57
N THR A 75 -17.81 10.27 -27.03
CA THR A 75 -19.10 10.18 -26.35
C THR A 75 -19.62 8.75 -26.25
N ALA A 76 -19.53 7.94 -27.30
CA ALA A 76 -19.92 6.52 -27.28
C ALA A 76 -18.91 5.60 -26.56
N LYS A 77 -17.66 6.06 -26.38
CA LYS A 77 -16.59 5.33 -25.68
C LYS A 77 -16.33 5.78 -24.25
N LYS A 78 -16.96 6.88 -23.80
CA LYS A 78 -16.91 7.26 -22.39
C LYS A 78 -17.67 6.20 -21.62
N GLN A 79 -16.97 5.37 -20.85
CA GLN A 79 -17.63 4.38 -20.00
C GLN A 79 -18.68 5.10 -19.16
N VAL A 80 -19.94 4.71 -19.32
CA VAL A 80 -21.01 5.21 -18.47
C VAL A 80 -20.59 4.85 -17.05
N PRO A 81 -20.54 5.82 -16.11
CA PRO A 81 -20.20 5.49 -14.73
C PRO A 81 -21.17 4.41 -14.28
N MET A 82 -20.62 3.29 -13.82
CA MET A 82 -21.41 2.23 -13.21
C MET A 82 -22.13 2.87 -12.03
N VAL A 83 -23.43 3.09 -12.17
CA VAL A 83 -24.27 3.46 -11.03
C VAL A 83 -24.30 2.23 -10.16
N VAL A 84 -23.33 2.14 -9.24
CA VAL A 84 -23.38 1.18 -8.15
C VAL A 84 -24.57 1.60 -7.32
N LYS A 85 -25.72 0.97 -7.58
CA LYS A 85 -26.84 0.97 -6.64
C LYS A 85 -26.33 0.23 -5.42
N LEU A 86 -25.65 0.95 -4.53
CA LEU A 86 -25.46 0.48 -3.17
C LEU A 86 -26.87 0.12 -2.67
N PRO A 87 -27.07 -1.08 -2.11
CA PRO A 87 -28.33 -1.35 -1.44
C PRO A 87 -28.51 -0.21 -0.43
N SER A 88 -29.59 0.57 -0.61
CA SER A 88 -29.98 1.57 0.37
C SER A 88 -30.02 0.86 1.71
N LEU A 89 -29.23 1.35 2.67
CA LEU A 89 -29.19 0.77 4.00
C LEU A 89 -30.64 0.69 4.49
N LYS A 90 -31.13 -0.51 4.80
CA LYS A 90 -32.47 -0.67 5.36
C LYS A 90 -32.46 0.07 6.69
N GLU A 91 -33.06 1.26 6.72
CA GLU A 91 -33.27 1.98 7.96
C GLU A 91 -34.17 1.11 8.83
N THR A 92 -33.67 0.73 10.00
CA THR A 92 -34.50 0.03 10.98
C THR A 92 -35.40 1.05 11.65
N THR A 93 -36.70 1.04 11.36
CA THR A 93 -37.69 1.89 12.05
C THR A 93 -37.89 1.47 13.51
N ASP A 94 -37.58 0.21 13.85
CA ASP A 94 -37.72 -0.30 15.22
C ASP A 94 -36.81 0.44 16.21
N PRO A 95 -37.34 1.03 17.30
CA PRO A 95 -36.58 1.88 18.22
C PRO A 95 -35.45 1.11 18.93
N ASP A 96 -35.68 -0.16 19.29
CA ASP A 96 -34.68 -0.99 19.96
C ASP A 96 -33.48 -1.33 19.06
N LYS A 97 -33.73 -1.54 17.77
CA LYS A 97 -32.67 -1.81 16.78
C LYS A 97 -31.82 -0.56 16.57
N GLN A 98 -32.43 0.62 16.54
CA GLN A 98 -31.71 1.90 16.45
C GLN A 98 -30.82 2.13 17.68
N ILE A 99 -31.31 1.87 18.89
CA ILE A 99 -30.52 2.02 20.12
C ILE A 99 -29.34 1.05 20.11
N LYS A 100 -29.55 -0.21 19.70
CA LYS A 100 -28.48 -1.21 19.56
C LYS A 100 -27.44 -0.77 18.54
N LEU A 101 -27.87 -0.29 17.36
CA LEU A 101 -26.97 0.20 16.32
C LEU A 101 -26.15 1.41 16.78
N ARG A 102 -26.78 2.37 17.47
CA ARG A 102 -26.11 3.55 18.04
C ARG A 102 -25.01 3.14 19.03
N ARG A 103 -25.32 2.20 19.94
CA ARG A 103 -24.36 1.68 20.92
C ARG A 103 -23.21 0.92 20.26
N LEU A 104 -23.50 0.13 19.22
CA LEU A 104 -22.48 -0.59 18.45
C LEU A 104 -21.54 0.39 17.75
N MET A 105 -22.08 1.38 17.05
CA MET A 105 -21.29 2.42 16.37
C MET A 105 -20.38 3.17 17.34
N GLN A 106 -20.89 3.48 18.54
CA GLN A 106 -20.09 4.13 19.57
C GLN A 106 -18.93 3.24 20.03
N ARG A 107 -19.19 1.96 20.33
CA ARG A 107 -18.16 1.00 20.72
C ARG A 107 -17.07 0.82 19.66
N LEU A 108 -17.45 0.75 18.39
CA LEU A 108 -16.49 0.64 17.28
C LEU A 108 -15.64 1.90 17.16
N ASN A 109 -16.23 3.08 17.28
CA ASN A 109 -15.50 4.35 17.27
C ASN A 109 -14.49 4.44 18.43
N ASP A 110 -14.87 3.98 19.62
CA ASP A 110 -13.99 3.93 20.79
C ASP A 110 -12.82 2.98 20.55
N GLN A 111 -13.06 1.78 19.98
CA GLN A 111 -11.99 0.84 19.60
C GLN A 111 -10.99 1.47 18.61
N HIS A 112 -11.48 2.18 17.59
CA HIS A 112 -10.62 2.88 16.63
C HIS A 112 -9.86 4.04 17.25
N LYS A 113 -10.44 4.72 18.24
CA LYS A 113 -9.80 5.80 18.98
C LYS A 113 -8.67 5.26 19.87
N GLU A 114 -8.92 4.17 20.59
CA GLU A 114 -7.91 3.51 21.42
C GLU A 114 -6.78 2.94 20.57
N GLY A 115 -7.08 2.25 19.46
CA GLY A 115 -6.05 1.76 18.54
C GLY A 115 -5.14 2.88 18.00
N ARG A 116 -5.70 4.05 17.68
CA ARG A 116 -4.91 5.23 17.27
C ARG A 116 -4.05 5.78 18.40
N LYS A 117 -4.57 5.85 19.63
CA LYS A 117 -3.80 6.30 20.80
C LYS A 117 -2.64 5.35 21.08
N GLN A 118 -2.88 4.04 21.07
CA GLN A 118 -1.87 2.99 21.27
C GLN A 118 -0.74 3.10 20.24
N TYR A 119 -1.08 3.33 18.97
CA TYR A 119 -0.09 3.57 17.92
C TYR A 119 0.76 4.83 18.17
N GLU A 120 0.11 5.94 18.53
CA GLU A 120 0.82 7.19 18.86
C GLU A 120 1.70 7.06 20.11
N GLU A 121 1.28 6.26 21.10
CA GLU A 121 2.05 5.98 22.31
C GLU A 121 3.28 5.13 22.01
N LEU A 122 3.13 4.01 21.28
CA LEU A 122 4.24 3.19 20.80
C LEU A 122 5.25 3.99 19.96
N LYS A 123 4.75 4.92 19.13
CA LYS A 123 5.60 5.83 18.34
C LYS A 123 6.39 6.80 19.21
N LYS A 124 5.78 7.35 20.27
CA LYS A 124 6.47 8.22 21.25
C LYS A 124 7.50 7.44 22.08
N GLU A 125 7.16 6.23 22.53
CA GLU A 125 8.08 5.37 23.26
C GLU A 125 9.29 4.95 22.42
N GLY A 126 9.06 4.53 21.18
CA GLY A 126 10.12 4.17 20.23
C GLY A 126 11.05 5.35 19.93
N THR A 127 10.50 6.56 19.79
CA THR A 127 11.30 7.78 19.54
C THR A 127 11.96 8.36 20.80
N GLY A 128 11.46 8.03 22.00
CA GLY A 128 11.98 8.54 23.26
C GLY A 128 13.44 8.16 23.54
N ARG A 129 13.87 6.95 23.14
CA ARG A 129 15.30 6.54 23.25
C ARG A 129 16.19 7.36 22.33
N VAL A 130 15.75 7.57 21.09
CA VAL A 130 16.47 8.35 20.07
C VAL A 130 16.57 9.82 20.49
N GLN A 131 15.46 10.41 20.94
CA GLN A 131 15.43 11.79 21.44
C GLN A 131 16.33 11.99 22.67
N ARG A 132 16.33 11.04 23.62
CA ARG A 132 17.20 11.08 24.81
C ARG A 132 18.68 11.04 24.41
N HIS A 133 19.04 10.18 23.47
CA HIS A 133 20.41 10.08 22.95
C HIS A 133 20.85 11.36 22.23
N LEU A 134 19.98 11.92 21.38
CA LEU A 134 20.23 13.16 20.65
C LEU A 134 20.39 14.35 21.60
N LYS A 135 19.50 14.48 22.59
CA LYS A 135 19.55 15.56 23.60
C LYS A 135 20.83 15.48 24.44
N ARG A 136 21.24 14.27 24.84
CA ARG A 136 22.49 14.04 25.59
C ARG A 136 23.72 14.38 24.75
N ARG A 137 23.71 14.08 23.44
CA ARG A 137 24.78 14.44 22.50
C ARG A 137 24.89 15.96 22.31
N GLN A 138 23.76 16.66 22.12
CA GLN A 138 23.77 18.13 22.01
C GLN A 138 24.27 18.81 23.29
N GLN A 139 23.89 18.32 24.47
CA GLN A 139 24.41 18.84 25.74
C GLN A 139 25.92 18.65 25.89
N LYS A 140 26.47 17.52 25.44
CA LYS A 140 27.93 17.30 25.42
C LYS A 140 28.63 18.28 24.48
N ILE A 141 28.08 18.54 23.30
CA ILE A 141 28.63 19.50 22.34
C ILE A 141 28.62 20.92 22.94
N LYS A 142 27.49 21.33 23.53
CA LYS A 142 27.38 22.62 24.23
C LYS A 142 28.37 22.73 25.39
N LYS A 143 28.50 21.70 26.24
CA LYS A 143 29.47 21.71 27.35
C LYS A 143 30.92 21.74 26.86
N LYS A 144 31.23 21.10 25.73
CA LYS A 144 32.56 21.12 25.12
C LYS A 144 32.90 22.50 24.55
N SER A 145 31.92 23.21 23.96
CA SER A 145 32.14 24.56 23.42
C SER A 145 32.32 25.64 24.50
N PHE A 146 31.75 25.46 25.70
CA PHE A 146 32.01 26.35 26.84
C PHE A 146 33.35 26.09 27.55
N ARG A 147 34.01 24.96 27.27
CA ARG A 147 35.30 24.58 27.86
C ARG A 147 36.42 24.79 26.84
N ALA A 148 36.52 26.00 26.28
CA ALA A 148 37.72 26.41 25.56
C ALA A 148 38.86 26.63 26.58
N PRO A 149 40.11 26.25 26.26
CA PRO A 149 41.21 26.44 27.18
C PRO A 149 41.49 27.95 27.30
N SER A 150 41.24 28.51 28.49
CA SER A 150 41.96 29.68 28.95
C SER A 150 43.41 29.24 29.17
N GLY A 151 44.23 29.30 28.12
CA GLY A 151 45.68 29.18 28.23
C GLY A 151 46.24 30.49 28.79
N PRO A 152 47.08 30.46 29.85
CA PRO A 152 47.78 31.64 30.33
C PRO A 152 49.02 31.95 29.46
N GLU A 153 49.20 33.27 29.26
CA GLU A 153 50.39 34.05 28.82
C GLU A 153 51.16 33.64 27.55
#